data_AF-A0A7T2YX12-F1
#
_entry.id   AF-A0A7T2YX12-F1
#
_cell.length_a   1.000
_cell.length_b   1.000
_cell.length_c   1.000
_cell.angle_alpha   90.00
_cell.angle_beta   90.00
_cell.angle_gamma   90.00
#
_symmetry.space_group_name_H-M   'P 1'
#
loop_
_entity.id
_entity.type
_entity.pdbx_description
1 polymer ?
#
loop_
_entity_poly.entity_id
_entity_poly.type
_entity_poly.pdbx_seq_one_letter_code
_entity_poly.pdbx_strand_id
1 'polypeptide(L)'
;MIKYFAQDSVQLLATGAANYILRNLPMPITLRGGERPEGFPLPIKRVRGEGDITQEYRPLAILEWVQDVVSGEVAKRAASKKAKAEEQEPS
;
A
#
# COMPACT_ATOMS: atom_id res chain seq x y z
N MET A 1 -15.26 -3.95 -14.03
CA MET A 1 -14.09 -3.16 -13.59
C MET A 1 -13.36 -3.98 -12.53
N ILE A 2 -12.05 -4.22 -12.65
CA ILE A 2 -11.30 -5.04 -11.68
C ILE A 2 -11.25 -4.29 -10.34
N LYS A 3 -11.58 -4.96 -9.24
CA LYS A 3 -11.44 -4.44 -7.88
C LYS A 3 -10.08 -4.87 -7.35
N TYR A 4 -9.28 -3.92 -6.88
CA TYR A 4 -7.98 -4.18 -6.26
C TYR A 4 -8.10 -4.12 -4.75
N PHE A 5 -7.41 -5.02 -4.07
CA PHE A 5 -7.30 -5.06 -2.62
C PHE A 5 -5.84 -4.84 -2.22
N ALA A 6 -5.61 -4.21 -1.06
CA ALA A 6 -4.25 -3.99 -0.59
C ALA A 6 -3.50 -5.30 -0.27
N GLN A 7 -4.25 -6.40 -0.06
CA GLN A 7 -3.72 -7.75 0.18
C GLN A 7 -3.48 -8.55 -1.12
N ASP A 8 -3.81 -7.98 -2.28
CA ASP A 8 -3.56 -8.65 -3.55
C ASP A 8 -2.05 -8.85 -3.78
N SER A 9 -1.69 -9.78 -4.67
CA SER A 9 -0.30 -10.03 -5.00
C SER A 9 0.37 -8.77 -5.57
N VAL A 10 1.67 -8.61 -5.30
CA VAL A 10 2.47 -7.49 -5.81
C VAL A 10 2.42 -7.38 -7.34
N GLN A 11 2.34 -8.52 -8.04
CA GLN A 11 2.21 -8.55 -9.50
C GLN A 11 0.87 -7.96 -9.97
N LEU A 12 -0.23 -8.29 -9.29
CA LEU A 12 -1.56 -7.76 -9.63
C LEU A 12 -1.62 -6.25 -9.36
N LEU A 13 -1.07 -5.80 -8.23
CA LEU A 13 -0.99 -4.38 -7.88
C LEU A 13 -0.11 -3.60 -8.86
N ALA A 14 1.05 -4.14 -9.25
CA ALA A 14 1.93 -3.51 -10.24
C ALA A 14 1.25 -3.38 -11.62
N THR A 15 0.62 -4.45 -12.08
CA THR A 15 -0.10 -4.47 -13.37
C THR A 15 -1.27 -3.49 -13.35
N GLY A 16 -2.02 -3.44 -12.25
CA GLY A 16 -3.08 -2.47 -12.03
C GLY A 16 -2.54 -1.04 -12.07
N ALA A 17 -1.49 -0.75 -11.30
CA ALA A 17 -0.92 0.58 -11.23
C ALA A 17 -0.42 1.08 -12.59
N ALA A 18 0.28 0.23 -13.36
CA ALA A 18 0.70 0.55 -14.71
C ALA A 18 -0.48 0.90 -15.62
N ASN A 19 -1.56 0.10 -15.58
CA ASN A 19 -2.78 0.37 -16.35
C ASN A 19 -3.45 1.70 -15.97
N TYR A 20 -3.46 2.07 -14.68
CA TYR A 20 -4.04 3.33 -14.22
C TYR A 20 -3.16 4.55 -14.55
N ILE A 21 -1.83 4.40 -14.55
CA ILE A 21 -0.90 5.40 -15.10
C ILE A 21 -1.20 5.68 -16.57
N LEU A 22 -1.31 4.62 -17.39
CA LEU A 22 -1.58 4.76 -18.83
C LEU A 22 -2.93 5.44 -19.13
N ARG A 23 -3.86 5.40 -18.18
CA ARG A 23 -5.17 6.05 -18.27
C ARG A 23 -5.19 7.45 -17.65
N ASN A 24 -4.09 7.88 -17.02
CA ASN A 24 -4.01 9.10 -16.23
C ASN A 24 -5.12 9.18 -15.16
N LEU A 25 -5.36 8.07 -14.44
CA LEU A 25 -6.37 7.97 -13.41
C LEU A 25 -5.76 7.50 -12.07
N PRO A 26 -6.32 7.93 -10.93
CA PRO A 26 -5.95 7.35 -9.64
C PRO A 26 -6.41 5.89 -9.55
N MET A 27 -5.63 5.06 -8.87
CA MET A 27 -5.95 3.64 -8.70
C MET A 27 -6.80 3.44 -7.44
N PRO A 28 -8.04 2.91 -7.55
CA PRO A 28 -8.86 2.57 -6.40
C PRO A 28 -8.39 1.24 -5.81
N ILE A 29 -8.13 1.23 -4.50
CA ILE A 29 -7.76 0.04 -3.73
C ILE A 29 -8.63 -0.05 -2.49
N THR A 30 -9.20 -1.23 -2.25
CA THR A 30 -10.01 -1.53 -1.09
C THR A 30 -9.17 -2.12 0.04
N LEU A 31 -9.38 -1.61 1.25
CA LEU A 31 -8.79 -2.11 2.50
C LEU A 31 -9.83 -2.99 3.22
N ARG A 32 -9.64 -4.32 3.17
CA ARG A 32 -10.47 -5.25 3.97
C ARG A 32 -10.23 -5.01 5.45
N GLY A 33 -11.30 -4.76 6.22
CA GLY A 33 -11.20 -4.44 7.65
C GLY A 33 -10.46 -3.12 7.96
N GLY A 34 -10.16 -2.29 6.95
CA GLY A 34 -9.38 -1.06 7.11
C GLY A 34 -7.86 -1.26 7.29
N GLU A 35 -7.38 -2.51 7.21
CA GLU A 35 -5.96 -2.82 7.40
C GLU A 35 -5.13 -2.45 6.16
N ARG A 36 -3.94 -1.88 6.42
CA ARG A 36 -2.95 -1.56 5.39
C ARG A 36 -1.73 -2.44 5.56
N PRO A 37 -1.17 -2.99 4.46
CA PRO A 37 0.14 -3.62 4.50
C PRO A 37 1.20 -2.69 5.07
N GLU A 38 2.26 -3.29 5.60
CA GLU A 38 3.38 -2.51 6.09
C GLU A 38 4.03 -1.70 4.96
N GLY A 39 4.32 -0.42 5.25
CA GLY A 39 4.90 0.50 4.27
C GLY A 39 3.96 0.88 3.13
N PHE A 40 2.71 0.42 3.11
CA PHE A 40 1.76 0.72 2.03
C PHE A 40 1.54 2.24 1.91
N PRO A 41 1.44 2.78 0.69
CA PRO A 41 1.41 4.23 0.49
C PRO A 41 0.18 4.88 1.12
N LEU A 42 0.25 6.20 1.27
CA LEU A 42 -0.89 7.00 1.71
C LEU A 42 -1.84 7.27 0.53
N PRO A 43 -3.17 7.25 0.77
CA PRO A 43 -4.14 7.56 -0.27
C PRO A 43 -4.17 9.06 -0.58
N ILE A 44 -4.49 9.40 -1.83
CA ILE A 44 -4.82 10.77 -2.24
C ILE A 44 -6.21 11.15 -1.69
N LYS A 45 -7.15 10.20 -1.76
CA LYS A 45 -8.53 10.40 -1.36
C LYS A 45 -9.07 9.17 -0.65
N ARG A 46 -9.77 9.37 0.45
CA ARG A 46 -10.47 8.31 1.19
C ARG A 46 -11.94 8.34 0.77
N VAL A 47 -12.45 7.26 0.18
CA VAL A 47 -13.88 7.11 -0.10
C VAL A 47 -14.44 6.18 0.97
N ARG A 48 -15.20 6.73 1.93
CA ARG A 48 -15.85 5.92 2.97
C ARG A 48 -17.06 5.22 2.36
N GLY A 49 -17.10 3.90 2.49
CA GLY A 49 -18.27 3.05 2.27
C GLY A 49 -18.54 2.22 3.53
N GLU A 50 -19.72 1.60 3.61
CA GLU A 50 -20.07 0.71 4.73
C GLU A 50 -19.22 -0.57 4.67
N GLY A 51 -18.43 -0.82 5.72
CA GLY A 51 -17.55 -2.00 5.86
C GLY A 51 -16.19 -1.87 5.15
N ASP A 52 -16.19 -1.98 3.83
CA ASP A 52 -14.98 -1.93 3.00
C ASP A 52 -14.59 -0.47 2.68
N ILE A 53 -13.40 -0.03 3.08
CA ILE A 53 -12.90 1.32 2.76
C ILE A 53 -12.15 1.26 1.42
N THR A 54 -12.69 1.89 0.39
CA THR A 54 -11.98 2.06 -0.90
C THR A 54 -11.29 3.41 -0.92
N GLN A 55 -10.00 3.43 -1.22
CA GLN A 55 -9.21 4.66 -1.26
C GLN A 55 -8.54 4.78 -2.62
N GLU A 56 -8.34 6.02 -3.06
CA GLU A 56 -7.68 6.33 -4.32
C GLU A 56 -6.20 6.61 -4.06
N TYR A 57 -5.33 5.98 -4.82
CA TYR A 57 -3.88 6.07 -4.69
C TYR A 57 -3.24 6.62 -5.96
N ARG A 58 -2.10 7.28 -5.81
CA ARG A 58 -1.22 7.56 -6.94
C ARG A 58 -0.69 6.22 -7.43
N PRO A 59 -0.89 5.82 -8.70
CA PRO A 59 -0.41 4.53 -9.12
C PRO A 59 1.14 4.46 -9.09
N LEU A 60 1.83 5.60 -9.23
CA LEU A 60 3.29 5.65 -9.03
C LEU A 60 3.70 5.25 -7.61
N ALA A 61 2.97 5.70 -6.59
CA ALA A 61 3.27 5.34 -5.20
C ALA A 61 3.05 3.84 -4.92
N ILE A 62 2.14 3.20 -5.66
CA ILE A 62 1.95 1.74 -5.62
C ILE A 62 3.15 1.04 -6.24
N LEU A 63 3.67 1.52 -7.37
CA LEU A 63 4.86 0.95 -8.01
C LEU A 63 6.12 1.11 -7.15
N GLU A 64 6.30 2.27 -6.50
CA GLU A 64 7.38 2.49 -5.53
C GLU A 64 7.29 1.49 -4.36
N TRP A 65 6.10 1.29 -3.81
CA TRP A 65 5.90 0.29 -2.77
C TRP A 65 6.17 -1.14 -3.27
N VAL A 66 5.75 -1.50 -4.48
CA VAL A 66 6.07 -2.80 -5.09
C VAL A 66 7.59 -2.98 -5.19
N GLN A 67 8.32 -1.95 -5.63
CA GLN A 67 9.78 -1.98 -5.68
C GLN A 67 10.39 -2.20 -4.28
N ASP A 68 9.90 -1.48 -3.27
CA ASP A 68 10.35 -1.63 -1.88
C ASP A 68 10.07 -3.04 -1.33
N VAL A 69 8.95 -3.66 -1.69
CA VAL A 69 8.61 -5.04 -1.28
C VAL A 69 9.55 -6.04 -1.96
N VAL A 70 9.72 -5.94 -3.28
CA VAL A 70 10.55 -6.88 -4.05
C VAL A 70 12.04 -6.79 -3.67
N SER A 71 12.52 -5.59 -3.35
CA SER A 71 13.90 -5.37 -2.89
C SER A 71 14.13 -5.73 -1.41
N GLY A 72 13.07 -6.04 -0.66
CA GLY A 72 13.13 -6.33 0.78
C GLY A 72 13.30 -5.10 1.66
N GLU A 73 13.26 -3.89 1.11
CA GLU A 73 13.38 -2.63 1.86
C GLU A 73 12.23 -2.44 2.86
N VAL A 74 11.01 -2.91 2.54
CA VAL A 74 9.89 -2.88 3.51
C VAL A 74 10.25 -3.67 4.78
N ALA A 75 10.79 -4.89 4.62
CA ALA A 75 11.16 -5.73 5.74
C ALA A 75 12.33 -5.16 6.55
N LYS A 76 13.32 -4.54 5.89
CA LYS A 76 14.43 -3.86 6.58
C LYS A 76 13.93 -2.69 7.42
N ARG A 77 13.07 -1.84 6.84
CA ARG A 77 12.45 -0.70 7.56
C ARG A 77 11.61 -1.17 8.74
N ALA A 78 10.89 -2.29 8.60
CA ALA A 78 10.13 -2.92 9.68
C ALA A 78 11.04 -3.34 10.85
N ALA A 79 12.14 -4.05 10.55
CA ALA A 79 13.10 -4.51 11.55
C ALA A 79 13.78 -3.33 12.26
N SER A 80 14.19 -2.30 11.53
CA SER A 80 14.79 -1.10 12.13
C SER A 80 13.81 -0.32 13.01
N LYS A 81 12.51 -0.29 12.68
CA LYS A 81 11.49 0.32 13.54
C LYS A 81 11.30 -0.45 14.84
N LYS A 82 11.29 -1.79 14.79
CA LYS A 82 11.19 -2.63 16.00
C LYS A 82 12.40 -2.43 16.92
N ALA A 83 13.61 -2.47 16.37
CA ALA A 83 14.84 -2.24 17.15
C ALA A 83 14.84 -0.86 17.85
N LYS A 84 14.38 0.19 17.15
CA LYS A 84 14.28 1.54 17.74
C LYS A 84 13.18 1.69 18.79
N ALA A 85 12.10 0.91 18.68
CA ALA A 85 11.04 0.90 19.68
C ALA A 85 11.49 0.20 20.97
N GLU A 86 12.24 -0.90 20.85
CA GLU A 86 12.84 -1.63 21.98
C GLU A 86 13.93 -0.81 22.69
N GLU A 87 14.66 0.05 21.98
CA GLU A 87 15.62 0.99 22.58
C GLU A 87 14.97 2.19 23.29
N GLN A 88 13.68 2.48 23.06
CA GLN A 88 12.93 3.59 23.68
C GLN A 88 12.06 3.17 24.87
N GLU A 89 11.99 1.88 25.21
CA GLU A 89 11.43 1.37 26.47
C GLU A 89 12.51 0.92 27.51
N PRO A 90 13.47 1.77 27.88
CA PRO A 90 14.05 1.70 29.21
C PRO A 90 13.58 2.87 30.07
N SER A 91 12.72 2.53 31.04
CA SER A 91 12.42 3.23 32.30
C SER A 91 11.10 4.00 32.41
#